data_AF-A0A0R1UG28-F1
#
_entry.id   AF-A0A0R1UG28-F1
#
_cell.length_a   1.000
_cell.length_b   1.000
_cell.length_c   1.000
_cell.angle_alpha   90.00
_cell.angle_beta   90.00
_cell.angle_gamma   90.00
#
_symmetry.space_group_name_H-M   'P 1'
#
loop_
_entity.id
_entity.type
_entity.pdbx_description
1 polymer ?
#
loop_
_entity_poly.entity_id
_entity_poly.type
_entity_poly.pdbx_seq_one_letter_code
_entity_poly.pdbx_strand_id
1 'polypeptide(L)'
;MLGLKNNDQDDLLNLIITNTDHALCFKLESKTVPPELDYIELEVSVRRFNRIKNEGMTAYSQEGESITFKASDFDDFLDDINLWKRRNQKDVQTLGKVQFINPYRGDTNANGQQD
;
A
#
# COMPACT_ATOMS: atom_id res chain seq x y z
N MET A 1 8.75 -23.81 35.73
CA MET A 1 7.68 -22.97 35.14
C MET A 1 8.32 -21.67 34.72
N LEU A 2 8.43 -21.42 33.41
CA LEU A 2 9.14 -20.27 32.85
C LEU A 2 8.31 -18.99 33.06
N GLY A 3 8.82 -18.11 33.92
CA GLY A 3 8.27 -16.78 34.17
C GLY A 3 8.54 -15.83 33.02
N LEU A 4 7.86 -16.04 31.88
CA LEU A 4 7.80 -15.06 30.80
C LEU A 4 6.51 -14.26 30.95
N LYS A 5 6.49 -13.33 31.91
CA LYS A 5 5.54 -12.24 31.89
C LYS A 5 6.20 -11.11 31.09
N ASN A 6 6.37 -11.33 29.79
CA ASN A 6 7.16 -10.45 28.92
C ASN A 6 6.29 -9.30 28.41
N ASN A 7 5.92 -8.37 29.29
CA ASN A 7 5.24 -7.12 28.89
C ASN A 7 6.04 -6.36 27.81
N ASP A 8 7.37 -6.45 27.83
CA ASP A 8 8.25 -5.77 26.86
C ASP A 8 8.04 -6.24 25.41
N GLN A 9 7.64 -7.51 25.21
CA GLN A 9 7.35 -8.03 23.87
C GLN A 9 5.99 -7.54 23.36
N ASP A 10 5.03 -7.38 24.27
CA ASP A 10 3.73 -6.81 23.96
C ASP A 10 3.86 -5.32 23.59
N ASP A 11 4.70 -4.56 24.32
CA ASP A 11 4.97 -3.15 24.02
C ASP A 11 5.64 -2.98 22.65
N LEU A 12 6.63 -3.82 22.32
CA LEU A 12 7.27 -3.83 21.02
C LEU A 12 6.28 -4.19 19.89
N LEU A 13 5.46 -5.21 20.10
CA LEU A 13 4.44 -5.62 19.14
C LEU A 13 3.43 -4.49 18.88
N ASN A 14 2.95 -3.85 19.95
CA ASN A 14 2.05 -2.70 19.86
C ASN A 14 2.68 -1.52 19.12
N LEU A 15 3.96 -1.24 19.34
CA LEU A 15 4.70 -0.21 18.62
C LEU A 15 4.79 -0.53 17.11
N ILE A 16 5.05 -1.79 16.75
CA ILE A 16 5.13 -2.23 15.36
C ILE A 16 3.76 -2.10 14.68
N ILE A 17 2.69 -2.54 15.34
CA ILE A 17 1.32 -2.44 14.82
C ILE A 17 0.97 -0.96 14.61
N THR A 18 1.12 -0.11 15.64
CA THR A 18 0.80 1.33 15.57
C THR A 18 1.55 2.04 14.43
N ASN A 19 2.85 1.75 14.28
CA ASN A 19 3.64 2.34 13.20
C ASN A 19 3.20 1.81 11.81
N THR A 20 2.86 0.54 11.73
CA THR A 20 2.37 -0.08 10.48
C THR A 20 1.01 0.48 10.08
N ASP A 21 0.09 0.65 11.02
CA ASP A 21 -1.20 1.33 10.82
C ASP A 21 -0.99 2.75 10.30
N HIS A 22 -0.16 3.56 10.96
CA HIS A 22 0.14 4.91 10.52
C HIS A 22 0.75 4.96 9.11
N ALA A 23 1.67 4.04 8.79
CA ALA A 23 2.30 3.97 7.48
C ALA A 23 1.31 3.54 6.38
N LEU A 24 0.42 2.59 6.67
CA LEU A 24 -0.60 2.13 5.74
C LEU A 24 -1.67 3.21 5.54
N CYS A 25 -2.14 3.85 6.61
CA CYS A 25 -3.04 5.00 6.55
C CYS A 25 -2.46 6.13 5.69
N PHE A 26 -1.18 6.46 5.89
CA PHE A 26 -0.49 7.48 5.09
C PHE A 26 -0.46 7.11 3.60
N LYS A 27 -0.16 5.85 3.24
CA LYS A 27 -0.17 5.39 1.85
C LYS A 27 -1.56 5.43 1.21
N LEU A 28 -2.59 5.09 1.99
CA LEU A 28 -3.98 5.09 1.56
C LEU A 28 -4.61 6.49 1.51
N GLU A 29 -3.97 7.50 2.11
CA GLU A 29 -4.56 8.83 2.36
C GLU A 29 -5.88 8.73 3.15
N SER A 30 -5.94 7.76 4.07
CA SER A 30 -7.11 7.47 4.92
C SER A 30 -6.77 7.75 6.39
N LYS A 31 -7.81 7.98 7.20
CA LYS A 31 -7.67 8.15 8.66
C LYS A 31 -7.54 6.83 9.41
N THR A 32 -7.97 5.74 8.81
CA THR A 32 -8.05 4.40 9.38
C THR A 32 -7.79 3.36 8.29
N VAL A 33 -7.17 2.24 8.66
CA VAL A 33 -7.06 1.08 7.76
C VAL A 33 -8.46 0.52 7.46
N PRO A 34 -8.84 0.38 6.19
CA PRO A 34 -10.09 -0.24 5.80
C PRO A 34 -10.07 -1.75 6.09
N PRO A 35 -11.20 -2.36 6.51
CA PRO A 35 -11.26 -3.80 6.82
C PRO A 35 -10.83 -4.73 5.68
N GLU A 36 -10.97 -4.27 4.44
CA GLU A 36 -10.54 -5.00 3.24
C GLU A 36 -9.00 -5.02 3.05
N LEU A 37 -8.25 -4.23 3.81
CA LEU A 37 -6.78 -4.14 3.80
C LEU A 37 -6.14 -4.53 5.15
N ASP A 38 -6.91 -4.91 6.16
CA ASP A 38 -6.38 -5.34 7.48
C ASP A 38 -5.33 -6.45 7.38
N TYR A 39 -5.46 -7.34 6.39
CA TYR A 39 -4.49 -8.41 6.16
C TYR A 39 -3.09 -7.88 5.81
N ILE A 40 -3.00 -6.71 5.15
CA ILE A 40 -1.72 -6.06 4.83
C ILE A 40 -1.05 -5.61 6.12
N GLU A 41 -1.80 -4.95 7.01
CA GLU A 41 -1.29 -4.49 8.30
C GLU A 41 -0.76 -5.67 9.13
N LEU A 42 -1.52 -6.76 9.18
CA LEU A 42 -1.13 -7.99 9.88
C LEU A 42 0.16 -8.58 9.31
N GLU A 43 0.21 -8.82 8.00
CA GLU A 43 1.37 -9.43 7.33
C GLU A 43 2.64 -8.58 7.49
N VAL A 44 2.53 -7.27 7.30
CA VAL A 44 3.64 -6.33 7.47
C VAL A 44 4.12 -6.30 8.93
N SER A 45 3.19 -6.26 9.88
CA SER A 45 3.51 -6.28 11.31
C SER A 45 4.21 -7.58 11.72
N VAL A 46 3.74 -8.74 11.24
CA VAL A 46 4.36 -10.04 11.52
C VAL A 46 5.77 -10.12 10.92
N ARG A 47 5.96 -9.69 9.67
CA ARG A 47 7.28 -9.65 9.01
C ARG A 47 8.25 -8.75 9.78
N ARG A 48 7.80 -7.56 10.21
CA ARG A 48 8.60 -6.62 11.01
C ARG A 48 8.96 -7.18 12.37
N PHE A 49 8.01 -7.79 13.08
CA PHE A 49 8.26 -8.42 14.37
C PHE A 49 9.27 -9.56 14.24
N ASN A 50 9.13 -10.42 13.23
CA ASN A 50 10.07 -11.50 12.98
C ASN A 50 11.47 -10.99 12.61
N ARG A 51 11.56 -9.92 11.79
CA ARG A 51 12.83 -9.27 11.46
C ARG A 51 13.52 -8.72 12.71
N ILE A 52 12.81 -7.92 13.51
CA ILE A 52 13.35 -7.32 14.74
C ILE A 52 13.69 -8.40 15.78
N LYS A 53 12.91 -9.46 15.89
CA LYS A 53 13.20 -10.58 16.78
C LYS A 53 14.50 -11.29 16.37
N ASN A 54 14.69 -11.55 15.07
CA ASN A 54 15.91 -12.16 14.54
C ASN A 54 17.13 -11.22 14.63
N GLU A 55 16.92 -9.93 14.38
CA GLU A 55 17.93 -8.87 14.56
C GLU A 55 18.30 -8.73 16.03
N GLY A 56 17.35 -8.72 16.97
CA GLY A 56 17.59 -8.65 18.41
C GLY A 56 18.34 -9.86 18.97
N MET A 57 18.12 -11.06 18.42
CA MET A 57 18.95 -12.23 18.73
C MET A 57 20.39 -12.09 18.22
N THR A 58 20.61 -11.32 17.15
CA THR A 58 21.93 -11.07 16.56
C THR A 58 22.62 -9.85 17.22
N ALA A 59 21.86 -8.82 17.56
CA ALA A 59 22.26 -7.55 18.18
C ALA A 59 22.56 -7.69 19.68
N TYR A 60 22.12 -8.76 20.35
CA TYR A 60 22.67 -9.16 21.65
C TYR A 60 24.20 -9.37 21.64
N SER A 61 24.84 -9.39 20.45
CA SER A 61 26.30 -9.35 20.29
C SER A 61 26.91 -7.94 20.28
N GLN A 62 26.17 -6.88 19.94
CA GLN A 62 26.65 -5.49 19.83
C GLN A 62 25.49 -4.52 20.02
N GLU A 63 25.37 -3.94 21.22
CA GLU A 63 24.35 -2.93 21.56
C GLU A 63 24.52 -1.65 20.73
N GLY A 64 23.42 -1.15 20.14
CA GLY A 64 23.31 0.26 19.75
C GLY A 64 22.65 0.62 18.41
N GLU A 65 22.06 -0.32 17.66
CA GLU A 65 21.44 0.03 16.37
C GLU A 65 20.02 0.60 16.49
N SER A 66 19.78 1.73 15.82
CA SER A 66 18.45 2.33 15.69
C SER A 66 17.62 1.55 14.67
N ILE A 67 16.37 1.20 15.04
CA ILE A 67 15.46 0.49 14.14
C ILE A 67 15.03 1.45 13.03
N THR A 68 15.60 1.28 11.84
CA THR A 68 15.22 2.04 10.65
C THR A 68 14.13 1.30 9.88
N PHE A 69 12.91 1.86 9.87
CA PHE A 69 11.78 1.28 9.15
C PHE A 69 11.93 1.47 7.64
N LYS A 70 11.90 0.37 6.87
CA LYS A 70 12.05 0.40 5.41
C LYS A 70 10.69 0.52 4.73
N ALA A 71 10.63 1.34 3.67
CA ALA A 71 9.43 1.47 2.83
C ALA A 71 9.08 0.18 2.05
N SER A 72 10.07 -0.71 1.88
CA SER A 72 9.96 -1.97 1.12
C SER A 72 8.99 -2.98 1.72
N ASP A 73 8.61 -2.81 2.99
CA ASP A 73 7.72 -3.76 3.66
C ASP A 73 6.32 -3.81 3.01
N PHE A 74 5.95 -2.79 2.21
CA PHE A 74 4.68 -2.70 1.50
C PHE A 74 4.75 -3.05 0.01
N ASP A 75 5.93 -3.40 -0.52
CA ASP A 75 6.14 -3.55 -1.97
C ASP A 75 5.23 -4.64 -2.57
N ASP A 76 5.05 -5.75 -1.86
CA ASP A 76 4.18 -6.87 -2.26
C ASP A 76 2.69 -6.49 -2.31
N PHE A 77 2.30 -5.39 -1.66
CA PHE A 77 0.91 -4.97 -1.50
C PHE A 77 0.57 -3.69 -2.26
N LEU A 78 1.51 -3.17 -3.08
CA LEU A 78 1.30 -1.93 -3.82
C LEU A 78 0.11 -2.03 -4.78
N ASP A 79 -0.11 -3.18 -5.41
CA ASP A 79 -1.21 -3.39 -6.34
C ASP A 79 -2.58 -3.31 -5.64
N ASP A 80 -2.71 -3.92 -4.45
CA ASP A 80 -3.93 -3.89 -3.65
C ASP A 80 -4.21 -2.50 -3.09
N ILE A 81 -3.16 -1.82 -2.57
CA ILE A 81 -3.24 -0.43 -2.12
C ILE A 81 -3.70 0.47 -3.27
N ASN A 82 -3.12 0.32 -4.46
CA ASN A 82 -3.49 1.12 -5.63
C ASN A 82 -4.89 0.80 -6.15
N LEU A 83 -5.31 -0.47 -6.09
CA LEU A 83 -6.68 -0.87 -6.41
C LEU A 83 -7.67 -0.22 -5.46
N TRP A 84 -7.38 -0.26 -4.15
CA TRP A 84 -8.21 0.37 -3.14
C TRP A 84 -8.30 1.89 -3.35
N LYS A 85 -7.16 2.56 -3.57
CA LYS A 85 -7.13 4.01 -3.86
C LYS A 85 -7.97 4.32 -5.09
N ARG A 86 -7.85 3.58 -6.19
CA ARG A 86 -8.69 3.80 -7.39
C ARG A 86 -10.19 3.61 -7.13
N ARG A 87 -10.57 2.66 -6.27
CA ARG A 87 -11.98 2.40 -5.92
C ARG A 87 -12.57 3.45 -4.99
N ASN A 88 -11.74 4.04 -4.12
CA ASN A 88 -12.14 5.01 -3.10
C ASN A 88 -11.89 6.47 -3.52
N GLN A 89 -11.02 6.72 -4.50
CA GLN A 89 -10.83 8.00 -5.20
C GLN A 89 -11.86 8.20 -6.33
N LYS A 90 -13.12 7.78 -6.11
CA LYS A 90 -14.23 8.01 -7.06
C LYS A 90 -14.77 9.43 -6.97
N ASP A 91 -13.95 10.44 -7.22
CA ASP A 91 -14.46 11.79 -7.50
C ASP A 91 -13.52 12.71 -8.29
N VAL A 92 -12.70 12.15 -9.18
CA VAL A 92 -12.14 12.91 -10.30
C VAL A 92 -12.04 11.99 -11.50
N GLN A 93 -12.88 12.25 -12.50
CA GLN A 93 -12.80 11.72 -13.87
C GLN A 93 -13.72 10.55 -14.30
N THR A 94 -15.02 10.62 -14.00
CA THR A 94 -15.98 10.51 -15.12
C THR A 94 -15.92 11.79 -15.97
N LEU A 95 -14.74 12.15 -16.48
CA LEU A 95 -14.62 13.10 -17.57
C LEU A 95 -14.99 12.31 -18.81
N GLY A 96 -16.24 12.50 -19.22
CA GLY A 96 -16.83 11.85 -20.37
C GLY A 96 -15.87 11.87 -21.56
N LYS A 97 -15.83 10.75 -22.28
CA LYS A 97 -15.20 10.58 -23.58
C LYS A 97 -15.45 11.84 -24.43
N VAL A 98 -14.49 12.76 -24.53
CA VAL A 98 -14.62 13.93 -25.41
C VAL A 98 -14.37 13.43 -26.82
N GLN A 99 -15.43 13.25 -27.60
CA GLN A 99 -15.30 12.96 -29.01
C GLN A 99 -14.97 14.26 -29.75
N PHE A 100 -13.74 14.39 -30.19
CA PHE A 100 -13.35 15.45 -31.12
C PHE A 100 -13.97 15.15 -32.49
N ILE A 101 -15.03 15.86 -32.85
CA ILE A 101 -15.50 15.96 -34.24
C ILE A 101 -14.44 16.76 -35.02
N ASN A 102 -13.67 16.09 -35.86
CA ASN A 102 -12.77 16.74 -36.80
C ASN A 102 -13.58 17.23 -38.01
N PRO A 103 -13.76 18.55 -38.21
CA PRO A 103 -14.58 19.08 -39.31
C PRO A 103 -13.91 18.93 -40.69
N TYR A 104 -12.65 18.51 -40.74
CA TYR A 104 -11.91 18.27 -41.98
C TYR A 104 -11.79 16.79 -42.36
N ARG A 105 -12.56 15.90 -41.71
CA ARG A 105 -12.71 14.52 -42.18
C ARG A 105 -13.61 14.54 -43.43
N GLY A 106 -13.03 15.00 -44.53
CA GLY A 106 -13.67 15.04 -45.84
C GLY A 106 -14.07 13.63 -46.24
N ASP A 107 -15.34 13.51 -46.61
CA ASP A 107 -15.89 12.33 -47.25
C ASP A 107 -15.17 12.11 -48.58
N THR A 108 -14.13 11.26 -48.58
CA THR A 108 -13.66 10.64 -49.81
C THR A 108 -14.63 9.51 -50.15
N ASN A 109 -15.82 9.86 -50.61
CA ASN A 109 -16.63 8.94 -51.40
C ASN A 109 -16.03 8.90 -52.80
N ALA A 110 -15.14 7.93 -52.98
CA ALA A 110 -14.87 7.35 -54.28
C ALA A 110 -16.18 6.74 -54.81
N ASN A 111 -16.88 7.47 -55.67
CA ASN A 111 -17.89 6.89 -56.56
C ASN A 111 -17.41 7.09 -57.99
N GLY A 112 -17.09 5.96 -58.63
CA GLY A 112 -16.95 5.89 -60.08
C GLY A 112 -18.30 5.91 -60.80
N GLN A 113 -18.18 5.90 -62.12
CA GLN A 113 -19.19 5.70 -63.19
C GLN A 113 -19.94 6.96 -63.64
N GLN A 114 -19.62 7.42 -64.86
CA GLN A 114 -20.38 7.28 -66.14
C GLN A 114 -21.32 8.51 -66.28
N ASP A 115 -21.25 9.36 -67.30
CA ASP A 115 -21.06 9.15 -68.74
C ASP A 115 -20.15 10.20 -69.41
#